data_AF-A0A497JT93-F1
#
_entry.id   AF-A0A497JT93-F1
#
_cell.length_a   1.000
_cell.length_b   1.000
_cell.length_c   1.000
_cell.angle_alpha   90.00
_cell.angle_beta   90.00
_cell.angle_gamma   90.00
#
_symmetry.space_group_name_H-M   'P 1'
#
loop_
_entity.id
_entity.type
_entity.pdbx_description
1 polymer ?
#
loop_
_entity_poly.entity_id
_entity_poly.type
_entity_poly.pdbx_seq_one_letter_code
_entity_poly.pdbx_strand_id
1 'polypeptide(L)'
;MGRSLIKTVVDLLLVFGLMAMFGTGYGMYISPSGKFARAAGQWTYLGMEKHTLKDVHTLLGFSMVVVAAVHLALNWRPLLSLVKRMNNSTAIAVVITFVILLTGISLYAFT
;
A
#
# COMPACT_ATOMS: atom_id res chain seq x y z
N MET A 1 -9.68 -18.31 20.95
CA MET A 1 -8.45 -17.89 20.24
C MET A 1 -7.79 -16.76 21.02
N GLY A 2 -6.48 -16.83 21.26
CA GLY A 2 -5.75 -15.80 22.01
C GLY A 2 -5.72 -14.47 21.26
N ARG A 3 -5.85 -13.36 21.98
CA ARG A 3 -5.77 -11.98 21.43
C ARG A 3 -4.49 -11.74 20.62
N SER A 4 -3.39 -12.43 20.93
CA SER A 4 -2.14 -12.38 20.17
C SER A 4 -2.27 -12.95 18.76
N LEU A 5 -3.03 -14.03 18.58
CA LEU A 5 -3.17 -14.72 17.30
C LEU A 5 -3.92 -13.85 16.29
N ILE A 6 -4.96 -13.14 16.73
CA ILE A 6 -5.71 -12.18 15.88
C ILE A 6 -4.78 -11.09 15.35
N LYS A 7 -3.89 -10.54 16.21
CA LYS A 7 -2.93 -9.54 15.79
C LYS A 7 -1.95 -10.10 14.76
N THR A 8 -1.38 -11.28 15.00
CA THR A 8 -0.48 -11.93 14.05
C THR A 8 -1.14 -12.19 12.70
N VAL A 9 -2.39 -12.67 12.69
CA VAL A 9 -3.12 -12.90 11.44
C VAL A 9 -3.35 -11.58 10.69
N VAL A 10 -3.76 -10.53 11.38
CA VAL A 10 -3.95 -9.21 10.76
C VAL A 10 -2.64 -8.65 10.21
N ASP A 11 -1.53 -8.82 10.93
CA ASP A 11 -0.21 -8.36 10.48
C ASP A 11 0.27 -9.14 9.25
N LEU A 12 0.06 -10.47 9.22
CA LEU A 12 0.35 -11.29 8.04
C LEU A 12 -0.50 -10.89 6.84
N LEU A 13 -1.81 -10.68 7.05
CA LEU A 13 -2.71 -10.19 5.99
C LEU A 13 -2.24 -8.86 5.42
N LEU A 14 -1.75 -7.94 6.27
CA LEU A 14 -1.17 -6.69 5.81
C LEU A 14 0.08 -6.91 4.95
N VAL A 15 1.03 -7.74 5.39
CA VAL A 15 2.27 -7.97 4.64
C VAL A 15 1.98 -8.61 3.28
N PHE A 16 1.22 -9.69 3.25
CA PHE A 16 0.89 -10.37 1.99
C PHE A 16 0.01 -9.51 1.08
N GLY A 17 -0.95 -8.78 1.65
CA GLY A 17 -1.76 -7.84 0.89
C GLY A 17 -0.94 -6.68 0.31
N LEU A 18 0.06 -6.16 1.03
CA LEU A 18 1.02 -5.18 0.51
C LEU A 18 1.84 -5.75 -0.65
N MET A 19 2.31 -6.98 -0.55
CA MET A 19 3.04 -7.64 -1.65
C MET A 19 2.15 -7.81 -2.89
N ALA A 20 0.87 -8.20 -2.71
CA ALA A 20 -0.09 -8.31 -3.80
C ALA A 20 -0.42 -6.95 -4.43
N MET A 21 -0.58 -5.90 -3.62
CA MET A 21 -0.77 -4.53 -4.09
C MET A 21 0.45 -4.03 -4.87
N PHE A 22 1.66 -4.32 -4.40
CA PHE A 22 2.89 -3.98 -5.10
C PHE A 22 2.97 -4.71 -6.44
N GLY A 23 2.70 -6.02 -6.48
CA GLY A 23 2.74 -6.80 -7.73
C GLY A 23 1.73 -6.31 -8.77
N THR A 24 0.49 -6.05 -8.36
CA THR A 24 -0.55 -5.52 -9.26
C THR A 24 -0.27 -4.08 -9.69
N GLY A 25 0.23 -3.23 -8.78
CA GLY A 25 0.64 -1.86 -9.09
C GLY A 25 1.83 -1.81 -10.06
N TYR A 26 2.82 -2.67 -9.84
CA TYR A 26 3.98 -2.83 -10.71
C TYR A 26 3.58 -3.31 -12.10
N GLY A 27 2.68 -4.30 -12.18
CA GLY A 27 2.13 -4.75 -13.46
C GLY A 27 1.41 -3.63 -14.21
N MET A 28 0.64 -2.79 -13.51
CA MET A 28 0.02 -1.61 -14.12
C MET A 28 1.06 -0.55 -14.55
N TYR A 29 2.16 -0.38 -13.82
CA TYR A 29 3.21 0.57 -14.14
C TYR A 29 3.91 0.24 -15.46
N ILE A 30 4.23 -1.04 -15.70
CA ILE A 30 4.86 -1.48 -16.95
C ILE A 30 3.86 -1.62 -18.12
N SER A 31 2.56 -1.55 -17.83
CA SER A 31 1.53 -1.79 -18.84
C SER A 31 1.53 -0.68 -19.91
N PRO A 32 1.62 -1.03 -21.20
CA PRO A 32 1.60 -0.05 -22.28
C PRO A 32 0.30 0.76 -22.24
N SER A 33 0.38 2.03 -22.61
CA SER A 33 -0.77 2.94 -22.65
C SER A 33 -0.90 3.60 -24.02
N GLY A 34 -2.12 4.04 -24.35
CA GLY A 34 -2.39 4.79 -25.56
C GLY A 34 -2.25 3.99 -26.85
N LYS A 35 -1.74 4.64 -27.91
CA LYS A 35 -1.65 4.05 -29.27
C LYS A 35 -0.77 2.80 -29.32
N PHE A 36 0.26 2.73 -28.47
CA PHE A 36 1.12 1.55 -28.34
C PHE A 36 0.39 0.34 -27.76
N ALA A 37 -0.58 0.54 -26.86
CA ALA A 37 -1.39 -0.58 -26.36
C ALA A 37 -2.29 -1.20 -27.43
N ARG A 38 -2.72 -0.41 -28.42
CA ARG A 38 -3.49 -0.90 -29.58
C ARG A 38 -2.60 -1.59 -30.62
N ALA A 39 -1.35 -1.16 -30.74
CA ALA A 39 -0.40 -1.67 -31.74
C ALA A 39 0.40 -2.89 -31.25
N ALA A 40 0.68 -3.01 -29.95
CA ALA A 40 1.50 -4.07 -29.36
C ALA A 40 0.77 -5.41 -29.13
N GLY A 41 -0.51 -5.52 -29.50
CA GLY A 41 -1.35 -6.70 -29.25
C GLY A 41 -1.88 -6.78 -27.80
N GLN A 42 -2.43 -7.94 -27.43
CA GLN A 42 -3.00 -8.19 -26.10
C GLN A 42 -1.90 -8.28 -25.04
N TRP A 43 -1.53 -7.15 -24.45
CA TRP A 43 -0.64 -7.13 -23.28
C TRP A 43 -1.31 -7.85 -22.11
N THR A 44 -0.62 -8.83 -21.55
CA THR A 44 -1.06 -9.55 -20.36
C THR A 44 0.05 -9.57 -19.32
N TYR A 45 -0.34 -9.47 -18.06
CA TYR A 45 0.55 -9.62 -16.90
C TYR A 45 -0.07 -10.64 -15.96
N LEU A 46 0.67 -11.72 -15.68
CA LEU A 46 0.16 -12.88 -14.94
C LEU A 46 -1.13 -13.44 -15.57
N GLY A 47 -1.26 -13.37 -16.90
CA GLY A 47 -2.44 -13.81 -17.65
C GLY A 47 -3.63 -12.85 -17.57
N MET A 48 -3.50 -11.68 -16.93
CA MET A 48 -4.56 -10.68 -16.82
C MET A 48 -4.29 -9.48 -17.73
N GLU A 49 -5.34 -8.94 -18.33
CA GLU A 49 -5.29 -7.66 -19.03
C GLU A 49 -5.17 -6.49 -18.04
N LYS A 50 -4.68 -5.35 -18.53
CA LYS A 50 -4.52 -4.13 -17.73
C LYS A 50 -5.80 -3.71 -17.00
N HIS A 51 -6.95 -3.85 -17.64
CA HIS A 51 -8.24 -3.48 -17.04
C HIS A 51 -8.56 -4.36 -15.83
N THR A 52 -8.46 -5.68 -16.00
CA THR A 52 -8.66 -6.65 -14.92
C THR A 52 -7.66 -6.43 -13.78
N LEU A 53 -6.40 -6.15 -14.12
CA LEU A 53 -5.36 -5.87 -13.14
C LEU A 53 -5.67 -4.62 -12.30
N LYS A 54 -6.25 -3.58 -12.93
CA LYS A 54 -6.72 -2.36 -12.25
C LYS A 54 -7.90 -2.64 -11.33
N ASP A 55 -8.87 -3.44 -11.77
CA ASP A 55 -10.03 -3.81 -10.97
C ASP A 55 -9.61 -4.60 -9.73
N VAL A 56 -8.75 -5.61 -9.91
CA VAL A 56 -8.18 -6.41 -8.82
C VAL A 56 -7.37 -5.54 -7.86
N HIS A 57 -6.49 -4.68 -8.37
CA HIS A 57 -5.70 -3.76 -7.53
C HIS A 57 -6.61 -2.84 -6.70
N THR A 58 -7.68 -2.32 -7.31
CA THR A 58 -8.62 -1.42 -6.64
C THR A 58 -9.36 -2.13 -5.51
N LEU A 59 -9.85 -3.35 -5.77
CA LEU A 59 -10.54 -4.17 -4.77
C LEU A 59 -9.61 -4.59 -3.62
N LEU A 60 -8.37 -4.98 -3.95
CA LEU A 60 -7.33 -5.26 -2.96
C LEU A 60 -7.02 -4.02 -2.13
N GLY A 61 -6.94 -2.84 -2.75
CA GLY A 61 -6.72 -1.57 -2.07
C GLY A 61 -7.79 -1.26 -1.03
N PHE A 62 -9.07 -1.36 -1.40
CA PHE A 62 -10.17 -1.18 -0.44
C PHE A 62 -10.12 -2.20 0.70
N SER A 63 -9.85 -3.46 0.39
CA SER A 63 -9.71 -4.52 1.39
C SER A 63 -8.56 -4.22 2.37
N MET A 64 -7.43 -3.72 1.85
CA MET A 64 -6.27 -3.35 2.64
C MET A 64 -6.54 -2.17 3.58
N VAL A 65 -7.35 -1.18 3.17
CA VAL A 65 -7.77 -0.09 4.06
C VAL A 65 -8.53 -0.64 5.27
N VAL A 66 -9.44 -1.60 5.05
CA VAL A 66 -10.20 -2.23 6.15
C VAL A 66 -9.27 -2.99 7.10
N VAL A 67 -8.35 -3.81 6.56
CA VAL A 67 -7.39 -4.56 7.37
C VAL A 67 -6.46 -3.62 8.14
N ALA A 68 -6.00 -2.52 7.52
CA ALA A 68 -5.17 -1.51 8.18
C ALA A 68 -5.91 -0.79 9.31
N ALA A 69 -7.19 -0.46 9.13
CA ALA A 69 -8.02 0.11 10.19
C ALA A 69 -8.15 -0.84 11.39
N VAL A 70 -8.40 -2.13 11.12
CA VAL A 70 -8.44 -3.17 12.17
C VAL A 70 -7.09 -3.31 12.87
N HIS A 71 -5.99 -3.34 12.12
CA HIS A 71 -4.63 -3.36 12.69
C HIS A 71 -4.39 -2.19 13.64
N LEU A 72 -4.77 -0.97 13.23
CA LEU A 72 -4.61 0.23 14.05
C LEU A 72 -5.48 0.17 15.31
N ALA A 73 -6.73 -0.28 15.19
CA ALA A 73 -7.62 -0.44 16.33
C ALA A 73 -7.06 -1.46 17.36
N LEU A 74 -6.52 -2.58 16.90
CA LEU A 74 -5.90 -3.61 17.75
C LEU A 74 -4.60 -3.14 18.41
N ASN A 75 -3.86 -2.25 17.76
CA ASN A 75 -2.55 -1.74 18.19
C ASN A 75 -2.59 -0.31 18.75
N TRP A 76 -3.77 0.27 18.99
CA TRP A 76 -3.93 1.67 19.39
C TRP A 76 -3.16 2.05 20.66
N ARG A 77 -3.23 1.21 21.71
CA ARG A 77 -2.52 1.47 22.98
C ARG A 77 -0.99 1.42 22.84
N PRO A 78 -0.39 0.35 22.24
CA PRO A 78 1.03 0.35 21.90
C PRO A 78 1.46 1.57 21.09
N LEU A 79 0.69 1.93 20.06
CA LEU A 79 0.98 3.06 19.18
C LEU A 79 1.03 4.38 19.97
N LEU A 80 0.02 4.66 20.80
CA LEU A 80 0.00 5.83 21.67
C LEU A 80 1.17 5.84 22.67
N SER A 81 1.56 4.66 23.19
CA SER A 81 2.71 4.57 24.09
C SER A 81 4.03 4.90 23.38
N LEU A 82 4.15 4.51 22.10
CA LEU A 82 5.29 4.81 21.26
C LEU A 82 5.38 6.31 20.99
N VAL A 83 4.25 6.92 20.61
CA VAL A 83 4.15 8.37 20.38
C VAL A 83 4.46 9.16 21.65
N LYS A 84 3.94 8.73 22.81
CA LYS A 84 4.26 9.37 24.10
C LYS A 84 5.73 9.24 24.50
N ARG A 85 6.41 8.16 24.10
CA ARG A 85 7.84 7.94 24.33
C ARG A 85 8.72 8.64 23.29
N MET A 86 8.17 9.04 22.15
CA MET A 86 8.83 9.89 21.17
C MET A 86 8.94 11.32 21.70
N ASN A 87 9.91 11.55 22.59
CA ASN A 87 10.40 12.87 23.01
C ASN A 87 11.76 13.16 22.35
N ASN A 88 11.90 12.84 21.06
CA ASN A 88 13.15 13.02 20.34
C ASN A 88 12.88 13.81 19.05
N SER A 89 13.28 15.08 19.05
CA SER A 89 13.08 16.03 17.95
C SER A 89 13.63 15.52 16.62
N THR A 90 14.64 14.64 16.65
CA THR A 90 15.22 14.02 15.45
C THR A 90 14.28 13.02 14.78
N ALA A 91 13.56 12.19 15.55
CA ALA A 91 12.60 11.23 14.97
C ALA A 91 11.42 11.95 14.31
N ILE A 92 10.95 13.04 14.93
CA ILE A 92 9.90 13.90 14.37
C ILE A 92 10.40 14.57 13.08
N ALA A 93 11.63 15.11 13.08
CA ALA A 93 12.22 15.71 11.88
C ALA A 93 12.37 14.70 10.72
N VAL A 94 12.76 13.45 11.01
CA VAL A 94 12.85 12.38 10.01
C VAL A 94 11.47 12.04 9.44
N VAL A 95 10.45 11.87 10.28
CA VAL A 95 9.09 11.59 9.82
C VAL A 95 8.56 12.72 8.96
N ILE A 96 8.72 13.98 9.38
CA ILE A 96 8.29 15.16 8.60
C ILE A 96 9.01 15.20 7.26
N THR A 97 10.33 15.00 7.24
CA THR A 97 11.13 14.98 6.01
C THR A 97 10.63 13.89 5.06
N PHE A 98 10.39 12.69 5.57
CA PHE A 98 9.90 11.58 4.77
C PHE A 98 8.51 11.85 4.19
N VAL A 99 7.61 12.44 5.00
CA VAL A 99 6.27 12.84 4.54
C VAL A 99 6.37 13.89 3.44
N ILE A 100 7.18 14.94 3.62
CA ILE A 100 7.36 16.01 2.62
C ILE A 100 7.92 15.45 1.31
N LEU A 101 8.90 14.53 1.38
CA LEU A 101 9.44 13.89 0.18
C LEU A 101 8.38 13.05 -0.53
N LEU A 102 7.59 12.27 0.21
CA LEU A 102 6.52 11.45 -0.39
C LEU A 102 5.42 12.31 -1.02
N THR A 103 4.99 13.41 -0.39
CA THR A 103 4.02 14.33 -1.00
C THR A 103 4.62 15.07 -2.19
N GLY A 104 5.86 15.54 -2.11
CA GLY A 104 6.55 16.20 -3.23
C GLY A 104 6.70 15.29 -4.45
N ILE A 105 7.11 14.04 -4.25
CA ILE A 105 7.21 13.03 -5.32
C ILE A 105 5.83 12.75 -5.92
N SER A 106 4.80 12.63 -5.07
CA SER A 106 3.43 12.39 -5.54
C SER A 106 2.93 13.56 -6.40
N LEU A 107 3.10 14.81 -5.93
CA LEU A 107 2.68 15.99 -6.68
C LEU A 107 3.39 16.10 -8.03
N TYR A 108 4.70 15.87 -8.08
CA TYR A 108 5.47 15.85 -9.33
C TYR A 108 4.98 14.74 -10.29
N ALA A 109 4.62 13.56 -9.77
CA ALA A 109 4.15 12.45 -10.59
C ALA A 109 2.72 12.67 -11.16
N PHE A 110 1.95 13.63 -10.62
CA PHE A 110 0.57 13.93 -11.04
C PHE A 110 0.42 15.29 -11.76
N THR A 111 1.49 16.07 -11.93
CA THR A 111 1.56 17.28 -12.79
C THR A 111 2.13 16.95 -14.15
#